data_AF-A0A7W0ZK61-F1
#
_entry.id   AF-A0A7W0ZK61-F1
#
_cell.length_a   1.000
_cell.length_b   1.000
_cell.length_c   1.000
_cell.angle_alpha   90.00
_cell.angle_beta   90.00
_cell.angle_gamma   90.00
#
_symmetry.space_group_name_H-M   'P 1'
#
loop_
_entity.id
_entity.type
_entity.pdbx_description
1 polymer ?
#
loop_
_entity_poly.entity_id
_entity_poly.type
_entity_poly.pdbx_seq_one_letter_code
_entity_poly.pdbx_strand_id
1 'polypeptide(L)'
;MLKFIGQGDRSSRDVNLKMVYDAVIVGSGAAGGMAAHVLTGQGMKVLMLEAGKKVPDAELKSMEWPYEHPRRGDIAPDAHALEAAEYKIRNPPYAAANSSYKHVYSYGGGGTRADYKRNIVVDEKDHPYTGTGYAWVRARCLGGKTNIWGRIALRFSDYDFKAKSHDGYGEDWPVSYKDIEPYYDRVDRLLGISGYKENLPQLPDSIYQRPVKLNHAEWKMRAAMAKMNRTVTPARVGVTTDGVKNKYRSKCYGRGACARGGGCDIHASFDSPTGLIYPAIDTGHLTLRTSSIASEILVDPNTGKARGVRFIDTDTGKTYEALGKTVILAAST
;
A
#
# COMPACT_ATOMS: atom_id res chain seq x y z
N MET A 1 9.02 -15.06 22.38
CA MET A 1 10.22 -14.21 22.13
C MET A 1 10.51 -14.27 20.63
N LEU A 2 9.91 -13.39 19.82
CA LEU A 2 10.22 -13.33 18.39
C LEU A 2 11.58 -12.65 18.22
N LYS A 3 12.56 -13.34 17.64
CA LYS A 3 13.80 -12.73 17.15
C LYS A 3 13.45 -11.92 15.90
N PHE A 4 13.00 -10.68 16.07
CA PHE A 4 13.11 -9.68 15.01
C PHE A 4 14.49 -9.05 15.12
N ILE A 5 15.38 -9.46 14.23
CA ILE A 5 16.73 -8.92 14.14
C ILE A 5 16.61 -7.54 13.48
N GLY A 6 16.71 -6.50 14.31
CA GLY A 6 16.93 -5.13 13.86
C GLY A 6 18.37 -4.96 13.36
N GLN A 7 18.52 -4.12 12.33
CA GLN A 7 19.76 -3.66 11.71
C GLN A 7 20.65 -4.75 11.10
N GLY A 8 20.53 -4.92 9.78
CA GLY A 8 21.47 -5.72 8.99
C GLY A 8 21.15 -7.22 8.93
N ASP A 9 19.88 -7.59 8.95
CA ASP A 9 19.47 -9.00 8.89
C ASP A 9 19.89 -9.66 7.57
N ARG A 10 21.01 -10.39 7.61
CA ARG A 10 21.46 -11.24 6.49
C ARG A 10 20.45 -12.38 6.22
N SER A 11 19.55 -12.71 7.15
CA SER A 11 18.59 -13.81 6.97
C SER A 11 17.47 -13.50 5.97
N SER A 12 17.10 -12.23 5.78
CA SER A 12 16.16 -11.84 4.70
C SER A 12 16.77 -11.92 3.30
N ARG A 13 18.06 -12.30 3.19
CA ARG A 13 18.78 -12.52 1.94
C ARG A 13 19.08 -13.99 1.64
N ASP A 14 18.72 -14.92 2.51
CA ASP A 14 18.88 -16.34 2.22
C ASP A 14 17.62 -16.86 1.53
N VAL A 15 17.63 -16.79 0.19
CA VAL A 15 16.60 -17.40 -0.65
C VAL A 15 17.16 -18.69 -1.22
N ASN A 16 16.42 -19.79 -1.10
CA ASN A 16 16.77 -21.02 -1.78
C ASN A 16 16.46 -20.88 -3.28
N LEU A 17 17.46 -20.48 -4.06
CA LEU A 17 17.35 -20.32 -5.52
C LEU A 17 17.44 -21.65 -6.29
N LYS A 18 17.74 -22.77 -5.60
CA LYS A 18 17.72 -24.11 -6.20
C LYS A 18 16.31 -24.73 -6.20
N MET A 19 15.40 -24.18 -5.41
CA MET A 19 14.00 -24.60 -5.35
C MET A 19 13.18 -23.96 -6.46
N VAL A 20 12.20 -24.71 -6.98
CA VAL A 20 11.09 -24.16 -7.77
C VAL A 20 9.93 -23.87 -6.82
N TYR A 21 9.57 -22.59 -6.68
CA TYR A 21 8.44 -22.17 -5.84
C TYR A 21 7.10 -22.47 -6.53
N ASP A 22 6.02 -22.58 -5.75
CA ASP A 22 4.68 -22.68 -6.33
C ASP A 22 4.29 -21.33 -6.97
N ALA A 23 4.67 -20.21 -6.35
CA ALA A 23 4.54 -18.89 -6.94
C ALA A 23 5.72 -17.96 -6.58
N VAL A 24 6.09 -17.09 -7.53
CA VAL A 24 6.97 -15.94 -7.30
C VAL A 24 6.16 -14.66 -7.46
N ILE A 25 6.05 -13.89 -6.38
CA ILE A 25 5.32 -12.62 -6.31
C ILE A 25 6.33 -11.47 -6.43
N VAL A 26 6.06 -10.53 -7.35
CA VAL A 26 6.84 -9.31 -7.52
C VAL A 26 6.08 -8.13 -6.92
N GLY A 27 6.59 -7.58 -5.82
CA GLY A 27 6.03 -6.44 -5.10
C GLY A 27 5.21 -6.86 -3.86
N SER A 28 5.39 -6.11 -2.77
CA SER A 28 4.79 -6.40 -1.46
C SER A 28 3.63 -5.46 -1.07
N GLY A 29 3.09 -4.72 -2.03
CA GLY A 29 1.92 -3.86 -1.83
C GLY A 29 0.65 -4.65 -1.47
N ALA A 30 -0.51 -3.99 -1.45
CA ALA A 30 -1.78 -4.62 -1.10
C ALA A 30 -2.07 -5.92 -1.89
N ALA A 31 -1.88 -5.88 -3.22
CA ALA A 31 -2.14 -7.02 -4.09
C ALA A 31 -1.17 -8.19 -3.83
N GLY A 32 0.14 -7.90 -3.77
CA GLY A 32 1.17 -8.93 -3.54
C GLY A 32 1.08 -9.53 -2.14
N GLY A 33 0.82 -8.71 -1.12
CA GLY A 33 0.54 -9.17 0.23
C GLY A 33 -0.67 -10.09 0.28
N MET A 34 -1.75 -9.75 -0.44
CA MET A 34 -2.97 -10.56 -0.46
C MET A 34 -2.74 -11.90 -1.15
N ALA A 35 -2.06 -11.88 -2.29
CA ALA A 35 -1.66 -13.10 -2.99
C ALA A 35 -0.83 -14.02 -2.08
N ALA A 36 0.19 -13.48 -1.40
CA ALA A 36 0.99 -14.26 -0.46
C ALA A 36 0.15 -14.83 0.68
N HIS A 37 -0.70 -14.00 1.31
CA HIS A 37 -1.55 -14.40 2.41
C HIS A 37 -2.48 -15.56 2.03
N VAL A 38 -3.13 -15.47 0.87
CA VAL A 38 -4.04 -16.52 0.39
C VAL A 38 -3.27 -17.80 0.04
N LEU A 39 -2.22 -17.71 -0.78
CA LEU A 39 -1.50 -18.88 -1.28
C LEU A 39 -0.79 -19.65 -0.15
N THR A 40 -0.12 -18.94 0.75
CA THR A 40 0.59 -19.55 1.88
C THR A 40 -0.36 -20.12 2.92
N GLY A 41 -1.54 -19.51 3.11
CA GLY A 41 -2.62 -20.07 3.92
C GLY A 41 -3.18 -21.39 3.36
N GLN A 42 -2.93 -21.69 2.08
CA GLN A 42 -3.21 -22.98 1.44
C GLN A 42 -1.99 -23.93 1.41
N GLY A 43 -0.89 -23.59 2.11
CA GLY A 43 0.31 -24.43 2.20
C GLY A 43 1.28 -24.30 1.02
N MET A 44 1.03 -23.39 0.07
CA MET A 44 1.91 -23.21 -1.10
C MET A 44 3.20 -22.51 -0.71
N LYS A 45 4.34 -22.96 -1.25
CA LYS A 45 5.64 -22.33 -1.04
C LYS A 45 5.78 -21.13 -1.96
N VAL A 46 5.85 -19.94 -1.37
CA VAL A 46 5.82 -18.67 -2.10
C VAL A 46 7.10 -17.89 -1.85
N LEU A 47 7.68 -17.35 -2.92
CA LEU A 47 8.72 -16.33 -2.85
C LEU A 47 8.11 -14.96 -3.12
N MET A 48 8.33 -13.98 -2.25
CA MET A 48 7.98 -12.59 -2.48
C MET A 48 9.25 -11.74 -2.62
N LEU A 49 9.37 -11.02 -3.73
CA LEU A 49 10.45 -10.10 -4.02
C LEU A 49 9.95 -8.65 -3.84
N GLU A 50 10.61 -7.88 -2.99
CA GLU A 50 10.33 -6.47 -2.77
C GLU A 50 11.57 -5.63 -3.12
N ALA A 51 11.37 -4.61 -3.95
CA ALA A 51 12.45 -3.76 -4.45
C ALA A 51 13.01 -2.80 -3.39
N GLY A 52 12.19 -2.44 -2.40
CA GLY A 52 12.55 -1.58 -1.28
C GLY A 52 13.02 -2.31 -0.03
N LYS A 53 13.35 -1.54 1.00
CA LYS A 53 13.72 -2.03 2.34
C LYS A 53 12.48 -2.09 3.25
N LYS A 54 12.59 -2.81 4.38
CA LYS A 54 11.61 -2.70 5.46
C LYS A 54 11.86 -1.39 6.21
N VAL A 55 10.82 -0.57 6.34
CA VAL A 55 10.84 0.61 7.21
C VAL A 55 10.69 0.12 8.65
N PRO A 56 11.61 0.45 9.57
CA PRO A 56 11.46 0.12 11.00
C PRO A 56 10.25 0.82 11.61
N ASP A 57 9.54 0.16 12.51
CA ASP A 57 8.34 0.72 13.17
C ASP A 57 8.66 2.02 13.94
N ALA A 58 9.88 2.16 14.46
CA ALA A 58 10.36 3.38 15.12
C ALA A 58 10.42 4.61 14.18
N GLU A 59 10.44 4.39 12.86
CA GLU A 59 10.36 5.46 11.86
C GLU A 59 8.91 5.81 11.50
N LEU A 60 7.92 5.04 11.96
CA LEU A 60 6.50 5.36 11.82
C LEU A 60 6.11 6.37 12.89
N LYS A 61 6.28 7.65 12.59
CA LYS A 61 6.18 8.72 13.59
C LYS A 61 4.76 9.20 13.90
N SER A 62 3.77 8.31 13.95
CA SER A 62 2.37 8.69 14.21
C SER A 62 2.12 9.29 15.60
N MET A 63 3.08 9.20 16.52
CA MET A 63 2.98 9.82 17.84
C MET A 63 3.83 11.06 18.04
N GLU A 64 4.78 11.33 17.15
CA GLU A 64 5.58 12.56 17.21
C GLU A 64 4.75 13.73 16.69
N TRP A 65 4.54 14.73 17.54
CA TRP A 65 3.91 15.97 17.15
C TRP A 65 4.92 16.90 16.45
N PRO A 66 4.44 17.84 15.61
CA PRO A 66 5.32 18.83 15.00
C PRO A 66 6.22 19.53 16.03
N TYR A 67 5.69 19.95 17.18
CA TYR A 67 6.49 20.64 18.19
C TYR A 67 7.56 19.77 18.89
N GLU A 68 7.49 18.44 18.75
CA GLU A 68 8.50 17.50 19.23
C GLU A 68 9.55 17.21 18.15
N HIS A 69 9.18 17.31 16.87
CA HIS A 69 10.08 17.14 15.75
C HIS A 69 11.11 18.30 15.68
N PRO A 70 12.42 18.02 15.52
CA PRO A 70 13.48 19.05 15.48
C PRO A 70 13.24 20.14 14.43
N ARG A 71 12.61 19.77 13.32
CA ARG A 71 12.22 20.64 12.19
C ARG A 71 10.72 20.88 12.06
N ARG A 72 9.92 20.71 13.11
CA ARG A 72 8.44 20.89 13.03
C ARG A 72 7.70 20.00 12.01
N GLY A 73 8.32 18.88 11.63
CA GLY A 73 7.86 17.97 10.57
C GLY A 73 8.39 18.34 9.18
N ASP A 74 9.03 19.50 9.03
CA ASP A 74 9.61 19.96 7.79
C ASP A 74 10.80 19.10 7.38
N ILE A 75 10.95 18.93 6.08
CA ILE A 75 12.05 18.21 5.44
C ILE A 75 13.40 18.92 5.66
N ALA A 76 14.51 18.23 5.41
CA ALA A 76 15.84 18.78 5.63
C ALA A 76 16.10 19.90 4.61
N PRO A 77 16.86 20.95 4.95
CA PRO A 77 17.10 22.08 4.03
C PRO A 77 17.78 21.69 2.71
N ASP A 78 18.52 20.58 2.69
CA ASP A 78 19.16 20.01 1.51
C ASP A 78 18.23 19.08 0.71
N ALA A 79 16.96 19.00 1.07
CA ALA A 79 15.97 18.15 0.43
C ALA A 79 14.73 18.92 0.02
N HIS A 80 14.07 18.44 -1.04
CA HIS A 80 12.85 19.03 -1.57
C HIS A 80 11.78 17.96 -1.73
N ALA A 81 10.56 18.22 -1.28
CA ALA A 81 9.42 17.39 -1.60
C ALA A 81 8.64 18.08 -2.72
N LEU A 82 8.54 17.43 -3.87
CA LEU A 82 7.80 17.98 -4.99
C LEU A 82 6.34 18.19 -4.62
N GLU A 83 5.76 19.33 -4.95
CA GLU A 83 4.32 19.55 -4.85
C GLU A 83 3.61 19.01 -6.09
N ALA A 84 2.32 18.67 -5.96
CA ALA A 84 1.53 18.19 -7.10
C ALA A 84 1.49 19.20 -8.26
N ALA A 85 1.60 20.50 -7.97
CA ALA A 85 1.68 21.55 -8.97
C ALA A 85 3.01 21.54 -9.75
N GLU A 86 4.12 21.13 -9.11
CA GLU A 86 5.43 21.07 -9.77
C GLU A 86 5.46 20.02 -10.89
N TYR A 87 4.72 18.92 -10.74
CA TYR A 87 4.60 17.91 -11.79
C TYR A 87 3.85 18.40 -13.04
N LYS A 88 3.10 19.51 -12.96
CA LYS A 88 2.40 20.11 -14.10
C LYS A 88 3.29 21.04 -14.93
N ILE A 89 4.33 21.60 -14.32
CA ILE A 89 5.23 22.58 -14.94
C ILE A 89 6.58 21.96 -15.31
N ARG A 90 6.96 20.84 -14.68
CA ARG A 90 8.19 20.10 -14.96
C ARG A 90 7.93 18.96 -15.93
N ASN A 91 8.96 18.61 -16.68
CA ASN A 91 8.96 17.40 -17.50
C ASN A 91 9.72 16.28 -16.78
N PRO A 92 9.32 15.01 -16.95
CA PRO A 92 10.09 13.88 -16.45
C PRO A 92 11.47 13.81 -17.14
N PRO A 93 12.54 13.41 -16.42
CA PRO A 93 12.57 13.08 -14.99
C PRO A 93 12.39 14.33 -14.10
N TYR A 94 11.52 14.22 -13.09
CA TYR A 94 11.02 15.37 -12.31
C TYR A 94 12.01 15.96 -11.30
N ALA A 95 12.99 15.17 -10.90
CA ALA A 95 14.19 15.69 -10.25
C ALA A 95 15.15 16.21 -11.32
N ALA A 96 15.27 17.53 -11.43
CA ALA A 96 16.21 18.14 -12.36
C ALA A 96 17.64 17.69 -12.04
N ALA A 97 18.40 17.30 -13.06
CA ALA A 97 19.78 16.83 -12.90
C ALA A 97 20.68 17.90 -12.24
N ASN A 98 20.38 19.18 -12.46
CA ASN A 98 21.07 20.32 -11.85
C ASN A 98 20.43 20.84 -10.55
N SER A 99 19.45 20.11 -9.98
CA SER A 99 18.83 20.50 -8.72
C SER A 99 19.87 20.54 -7.60
N SER A 100 19.94 21.67 -6.89
CA SER A 100 20.82 21.89 -5.74
C SER A 100 20.46 21.03 -4.52
N TYR A 101 19.24 20.50 -4.46
CA TYR A 101 18.80 19.61 -3.38
C TYR A 101 19.47 18.24 -3.52
N LYS A 102 20.04 17.72 -2.44
CA LYS A 102 20.60 16.38 -2.39
C LYS A 102 19.53 15.31 -2.61
N HIS A 103 18.34 15.51 -2.05
CA HIS A 103 17.21 14.59 -2.13
C HIS A 103 15.98 15.27 -2.71
N VAL A 104 15.25 14.58 -3.60
CA VAL A 104 14.01 15.11 -4.18
C VAL A 104 12.90 14.07 -4.04
N TYR A 105 11.99 14.23 -3.08
CA TYR A 105 10.95 13.24 -2.82
C TYR A 105 9.67 13.51 -3.62
N SER A 106 8.98 12.43 -3.99
CA SER A 106 7.68 12.54 -4.68
C SER A 106 6.60 13.21 -3.82
N TYR A 107 5.59 13.82 -4.46
CA TYR A 107 4.54 14.61 -3.77
C TYR A 107 3.67 13.84 -2.77
N GLY A 108 3.74 12.51 -2.79
CA GLY A 108 3.20 11.67 -1.72
C GLY A 108 3.71 12.05 -0.33
N GLY A 109 4.86 12.75 -0.25
CA GLY A 109 5.48 13.30 0.96
C GLY A 109 4.58 14.24 1.75
N GLY A 110 3.60 14.91 1.13
CA GLY A 110 2.71 15.84 1.84
C GLY A 110 3.34 17.21 2.11
N GLY A 111 4.08 17.73 1.14
CA GLY A 111 4.62 19.09 1.15
C GLY A 111 5.44 19.39 2.40
N THR A 112 5.05 20.43 3.14
CA THR A 112 5.74 20.93 4.34
C THR A 112 5.91 19.90 5.47
N ARG A 113 5.25 18.74 5.47
CA ARG A 113 5.46 17.70 6.50
C ARG A 113 6.14 16.43 5.98
N ALA A 114 6.91 16.55 4.90
CA ALA A 114 7.50 15.41 4.20
C ALA A 114 8.50 14.58 5.02
N ASP A 115 9.07 15.11 6.11
CA ASP A 115 10.06 14.34 6.90
C ASP A 115 9.43 13.08 7.53
N TYR A 116 8.13 13.09 7.82
CA TYR A 116 7.40 11.93 8.33
C TYR A 116 7.28 10.79 7.32
N LYS A 117 7.48 11.05 6.03
CA LYS A 117 7.29 10.08 4.94
C LYS A 117 8.53 9.77 4.15
N ARG A 118 9.65 10.48 4.39
CA ARG A 118 10.87 10.43 3.56
C ARG A 118 11.42 9.02 3.33
N ASN A 119 11.27 8.13 4.31
CA ASN A 119 11.75 6.75 4.23
C ASN A 119 10.73 5.78 3.59
N ILE A 120 9.55 6.28 3.23
CA ILE A 120 8.46 5.51 2.61
C ILE A 120 8.32 5.90 1.13
N VAL A 121 8.30 7.20 0.82
CA VAL A 121 8.23 7.70 -0.55
C VAL A 121 9.57 7.60 -1.25
N VAL A 122 9.55 7.48 -2.58
CA VAL A 122 10.79 7.43 -3.37
C VAL A 122 11.48 8.79 -3.42
N ASP A 123 12.81 8.73 -3.52
CA ASP A 123 13.63 9.82 -4.04
C ASP A 123 13.62 9.76 -5.58
N GLU A 124 13.19 10.84 -6.22
CA GLU A 124 13.10 11.04 -7.66
C GLU A 124 14.50 11.14 -8.32
N LYS A 125 15.55 11.48 -7.56
CA LYS A 125 16.93 11.43 -8.06
C LYS A 125 17.43 9.99 -8.17
N ASP A 126 17.13 9.16 -7.17
CA ASP A 126 17.57 7.76 -7.14
C ASP A 126 16.68 6.88 -8.02
N HIS A 127 15.41 7.25 -8.18
CA HIS A 127 14.41 6.50 -8.93
C HIS A 127 13.69 7.39 -9.96
N PRO A 128 14.41 7.97 -10.94
CA PRO A 128 13.79 8.78 -11.97
C PRO A 128 12.83 7.93 -12.81
N TYR A 129 11.79 8.55 -13.34
CA TYR A 129 10.93 7.93 -14.35
C TYR A 129 10.79 8.84 -15.56
N THR A 130 10.54 8.22 -16.71
CA THR A 130 10.40 8.88 -18.01
C THR A 130 9.09 8.48 -18.67
N GLY A 131 8.74 9.13 -19.78
CA GLY A 131 7.69 8.67 -20.69
C GLY A 131 6.27 9.20 -20.45
N THR A 132 5.88 9.52 -19.22
CA THR A 132 4.55 10.11 -18.96
C THR A 132 4.64 11.37 -18.10
N GLY A 133 3.81 12.36 -18.44
CA GLY A 133 3.63 13.59 -17.66
C GLY A 133 2.77 13.40 -16.39
N TYR A 134 2.47 12.16 -16.01
CA TYR A 134 1.58 11.87 -14.88
C TYR A 134 2.36 11.86 -13.56
N ALA A 135 1.81 12.50 -12.54
CA ALA A 135 2.41 12.59 -11.21
C ALA A 135 2.13 11.32 -10.38
N TRP A 136 3.07 10.37 -10.38
CA TRP A 136 2.92 9.13 -9.62
C TRP A 136 3.33 9.29 -8.17
N VAL A 137 2.42 8.96 -7.24
CA VAL A 137 2.81 8.67 -5.85
C VAL A 137 3.53 7.32 -5.86
N ARG A 138 4.81 7.32 -5.50
CA ARG A 138 5.64 6.12 -5.51
C ARG A 138 6.23 5.89 -4.11
N ALA A 139 6.11 4.65 -3.66
CA ALA A 139 6.71 4.16 -2.44
C ALA A 139 7.51 2.91 -2.77
N ARG A 140 8.71 2.80 -2.23
CA ARG A 140 9.63 1.69 -2.48
C ARG A 140 10.14 1.13 -1.17
N CYS A 141 9.24 0.43 -0.49
CA CYS A 141 9.47 -0.21 0.80
C CYS A 141 8.52 -1.40 0.97
N LEU A 142 8.83 -2.28 1.93
CA LEU A 142 7.94 -3.37 2.31
C LEU A 142 6.53 -2.84 2.64
N GLY A 143 5.51 -3.34 1.94
CA GLY A 143 4.13 -2.89 2.06
C GLY A 143 3.70 -1.82 1.05
N GLY A 144 4.66 -1.19 0.36
CA GLY A 144 4.42 -0.17 -0.65
C GLY A 144 3.54 0.97 -0.14
N LYS A 145 2.60 1.42 -0.99
CA LYS A 145 1.72 2.57 -0.69
C LYS A 145 0.74 2.34 0.46
N THR A 146 0.52 1.10 0.90
CA THR A 146 -0.36 0.82 2.06
C THR A 146 0.18 1.41 3.36
N ASN A 147 1.45 1.80 3.40
CA ASN A 147 2.03 2.52 4.53
C ASN A 147 1.57 4.00 4.62
N ILE A 148 1.10 4.60 3.51
CA ILE A 148 0.84 6.06 3.42
C ILE A 148 -0.49 6.44 2.73
N TRP A 149 -1.28 5.47 2.29
CA TRP A 149 -2.57 5.68 1.63
C TRP A 149 -3.59 6.46 2.48
N GLY A 150 -4.71 6.87 1.89
CA GLY A 150 -5.77 7.63 2.57
C GLY A 150 -6.69 6.80 3.48
N ARG A 151 -6.52 5.47 3.51
CA ARG A 151 -7.34 4.50 4.27
C ARG A 151 -8.79 4.38 3.79
N ILE A 152 -9.24 5.23 2.87
CA ILE A 152 -10.58 5.13 2.27
C ILE A 152 -10.72 3.78 1.58
N ALA A 153 -11.73 3.02 2.00
CA ALA A 153 -11.98 1.66 1.55
C ALA A 153 -13.46 1.55 1.17
N LEU A 154 -13.73 1.86 -0.10
CA LEU A 154 -15.07 1.84 -0.68
C LEU A 154 -15.26 0.57 -1.51
N ARG A 155 -16.48 0.04 -1.48
CA ARG A 155 -16.91 -0.99 -2.42
C ARG A 155 -17.35 -0.32 -3.71
N PHE A 156 -17.04 -0.94 -4.85
CA PHE A 156 -17.73 -0.64 -6.10
C PHE A 156 -19.15 -1.19 -6.03
N SER A 157 -20.05 -0.58 -6.78
CA SER A 157 -21.43 -0.98 -6.99
C SER A 157 -21.61 -1.62 -8.36
N ASP A 158 -22.80 -2.14 -8.63
CA ASP A 158 -23.14 -2.55 -10.00
C ASP A 158 -23.16 -1.37 -10.97
N TYR A 159 -23.30 -0.11 -10.51
CA TYR A 159 -23.16 1.06 -11.38
C TYR A 159 -21.72 1.23 -11.86
N ASP A 160 -20.73 0.80 -11.06
CA ASP A 160 -19.31 0.87 -11.43
C ASP A 160 -18.90 -0.34 -12.28
N PHE A 161 -19.34 -1.55 -11.90
CA PHE A 161 -19.02 -2.77 -12.66
C PHE A 161 -19.73 -2.83 -14.01
N LYS A 162 -20.92 -2.22 -14.13
CA LYS A 162 -21.75 -2.19 -15.35
C LYS A 162 -21.97 -0.76 -15.86
N ALA A 163 -20.93 0.07 -15.79
CA ALA A 163 -21.00 1.48 -16.15
C ALA A 163 -21.52 1.70 -17.57
N LYS A 164 -21.02 0.94 -18.56
CA LYS A 164 -21.45 1.08 -19.96
C LYS A 164 -22.93 0.75 -20.14
N SER A 165 -23.40 -0.33 -19.53
CA SER A 165 -24.83 -0.67 -19.55
C SER A 165 -25.71 0.32 -18.79
N HIS A 166 -25.16 0.99 -17.78
CA HIS A 166 -25.89 1.94 -16.92
C HIS A 166 -25.99 3.35 -17.53
N ASP A 167 -24.87 3.93 -17.97
CA ASP A 167 -24.81 5.33 -18.45
C ASP A 167 -24.22 5.51 -19.87
N GLY A 168 -23.78 4.42 -20.51
CA GLY A 168 -23.25 4.43 -21.88
C GLY A 168 -21.74 4.69 -21.99
N TYR A 169 -21.02 4.90 -20.88
CA TYR A 169 -19.59 5.22 -20.90
C TYR A 169 -18.70 4.06 -20.43
N GLY A 170 -17.49 3.99 -21.00
CA GLY A 170 -16.49 2.98 -20.63
C GLY A 170 -16.86 1.56 -21.10
N GLU A 171 -16.50 0.56 -20.29
CA GLU A 171 -16.75 -0.84 -20.57
C GLU A 171 -17.33 -1.56 -19.35
N ASP A 172 -18.20 -2.54 -19.59
CA ASP A 172 -18.70 -3.40 -18.52
C ASP A 172 -17.63 -4.42 -18.13
N TRP A 173 -17.45 -4.59 -16.83
CA TRP A 173 -16.61 -5.64 -16.30
C TRP A 173 -17.25 -7.00 -16.56
N PRO A 174 -16.46 -8.06 -16.78
CA PRO A 174 -17.00 -9.41 -16.97
C PRO A 174 -17.53 -10.05 -15.67
N VAL A 175 -17.59 -9.29 -14.57
CA VAL A 175 -18.11 -9.69 -13.26
C VAL A 175 -19.15 -8.67 -12.79
N SER A 176 -19.99 -9.06 -11.84
CA SER A 176 -20.96 -8.19 -11.14
C SER A 176 -20.53 -7.93 -9.71
N TYR A 177 -21.19 -6.97 -9.04
CA TYR A 177 -21.01 -6.77 -7.60
C TYR A 177 -21.28 -8.06 -6.83
N LYS A 178 -22.31 -8.83 -7.21
CA LYS A 178 -22.67 -10.09 -6.55
C LYS A 178 -21.54 -11.13 -6.61
N ASP A 179 -20.76 -11.16 -7.69
CA ASP A 179 -19.61 -12.07 -7.81
C ASP A 179 -18.47 -11.67 -6.87
N ILE A 180 -18.31 -10.36 -6.64
CA ILE A 180 -17.19 -9.79 -5.86
C ILE A 180 -17.55 -9.60 -4.37
N GLU A 181 -18.82 -9.46 -4.03
CA GLU A 181 -19.32 -9.21 -2.68
C GLU A 181 -18.74 -10.17 -1.63
N PRO A 182 -18.69 -11.51 -1.86
CA PRO A 182 -18.09 -12.43 -0.90
C PRO A 182 -16.59 -12.17 -0.63
N TYR A 183 -15.88 -11.56 -1.58
CA TYR A 183 -14.48 -11.17 -1.42
C TYR A 183 -14.35 -9.83 -0.69
N TYR A 184 -15.20 -8.86 -1.02
CA TYR A 184 -15.29 -7.61 -0.24
C TYR A 184 -15.60 -7.89 1.23
N ASP A 185 -16.51 -8.81 1.50
CA ASP A 185 -16.86 -9.27 2.84
C ASP A 185 -15.65 -9.80 3.64
N ARG A 186 -14.75 -10.53 2.98
CA ARG A 186 -13.51 -11.02 3.61
C ARG A 186 -12.54 -9.88 3.87
N VAL A 187 -12.37 -9.00 2.89
CA VAL A 187 -11.51 -7.81 2.98
C VAL A 187 -11.99 -6.87 4.08
N ASP A 188 -13.30 -6.66 4.22
CA ASP A 188 -13.85 -5.77 5.24
C ASP A 188 -13.50 -6.23 6.66
N ARG A 189 -13.65 -7.54 6.91
CA ARG A 189 -13.29 -8.15 8.20
C ARG A 189 -11.79 -8.12 8.44
N LEU A 190 -10.99 -8.31 7.39
CA LEU A 190 -9.54 -8.27 7.46
C LEU A 190 -9.05 -6.86 7.81
N LEU A 191 -9.55 -5.83 7.14
CA LEU A 191 -9.15 -4.44 7.38
C LEU A 191 -9.75 -3.91 8.69
N GLY A 192 -10.95 -4.36 9.05
CA GLY A 192 -11.75 -3.81 10.14
C GLY A 192 -12.30 -2.45 9.76
N ILE A 193 -13.14 -2.37 8.71
CA ILE A 193 -13.62 -1.10 8.16
C ILE A 193 -14.48 -0.36 9.18
N SER A 194 -14.13 0.86 9.55
CA SER A 194 -15.04 1.73 10.31
C SER A 194 -15.95 2.49 9.34
N GLY A 195 -17.25 2.56 9.64
CA GLY A 195 -18.21 3.27 8.82
C GLY A 195 -19.63 3.17 9.35
N TYR A 196 -20.59 3.64 8.56
CA TYR A 196 -22.00 3.62 8.91
C TYR A 196 -22.82 3.11 7.71
N LYS A 197 -23.87 2.35 7.98
CA LYS A 197 -24.76 1.82 6.95
C LYS A 197 -25.70 2.90 6.45
N GLU A 198 -25.56 3.27 5.19
CA GLU A 198 -26.42 4.28 4.55
C GLU A 198 -27.37 3.64 3.51
N ASN A 199 -27.18 2.36 3.17
CA ASN A 199 -27.96 1.60 2.18
C ASN A 199 -28.05 2.31 0.81
N LEU A 200 -26.94 2.85 0.34
CA LEU A 200 -26.87 3.56 -0.94
C LEU A 200 -26.57 2.57 -2.08
N PRO A 201 -27.37 2.54 -3.16
CA PRO A 201 -27.15 1.59 -4.26
C PRO A 201 -25.82 1.84 -4.99
N GLN A 202 -25.44 3.10 -5.20
CA GLN A 202 -24.18 3.50 -5.82
C GLN A 202 -22.96 3.35 -4.90
N LEU A 203 -23.18 3.10 -3.61
CA LEU A 203 -22.11 2.94 -2.63
C LEU A 203 -22.48 1.85 -1.60
N PRO A 204 -22.50 0.57 -2.03
CA PRO A 204 -22.91 -0.56 -1.20
C PRO A 204 -22.20 -0.57 0.14
N ASP A 205 -22.94 -0.89 1.19
CA ASP A 205 -22.39 -0.91 2.55
C ASP A 205 -21.37 -2.05 2.73
N SER A 206 -20.37 -1.77 3.55
CA SER A 206 -19.40 -2.75 4.04
C SER A 206 -19.88 -3.41 5.34
N ILE A 207 -19.12 -4.40 5.81
CA ILE A 207 -19.23 -4.93 7.17
C ILE A 207 -18.46 -4.00 8.10
N TYR A 208 -19.20 -3.10 8.75
CA TYR A 208 -18.62 -2.04 9.57
C TYR A 208 -18.31 -2.46 11.01
N GLN A 209 -17.17 -1.96 11.50
CA GLN A 209 -16.90 -1.65 12.89
C GLN A 209 -17.44 -0.25 13.24
N ARG A 210 -17.41 0.10 14.52
CA ARG A 210 -17.89 1.40 15.03
C ARG A 210 -17.33 2.59 14.21
N PRO A 211 -18.16 3.53 13.73
CA PRO A 211 -17.70 4.67 12.94
C PRO A 211 -16.92 5.68 13.77
N VAL A 212 -16.08 6.46 13.09
CA VAL A 212 -15.64 7.77 13.60
C VAL A 212 -16.86 8.70 13.57
N LYS A 213 -17.20 9.29 14.72
CA LYS A 213 -18.38 10.14 14.85
C LYS A 213 -18.20 11.43 14.04
N LEU A 214 -19.27 11.87 13.39
CA LEU A 214 -19.35 13.21 12.82
C LEU A 214 -19.25 14.25 13.95
N ASN A 215 -18.50 15.31 13.70
CA ASN A 215 -18.47 16.48 14.57
C ASN A 215 -19.73 17.35 14.38
N HIS A 216 -19.90 18.38 15.20
CA HIS A 216 -21.11 19.23 15.18
C HIS A 216 -21.34 19.93 13.84
N ALA A 217 -20.28 20.40 13.18
CA ALA A 217 -20.38 21.05 11.89
C ALA A 217 -20.80 20.06 10.80
N GLU A 218 -20.24 18.85 10.81
CA GLU A 218 -20.60 17.77 9.89
C GLU A 218 -22.05 17.29 10.11
N TRP A 219 -22.53 17.25 11.35
CA TRP A 219 -23.94 16.96 11.65
C TRP A 219 -24.88 18.04 11.09
N LYS A 220 -24.56 19.32 11.27
CA LYS A 220 -25.31 20.42 10.66
C LYS A 220 -25.30 20.33 9.13
N MET A 221 -24.15 19.99 8.54
CA MET A 221 -24.02 19.77 7.11
C MET A 221 -24.88 18.60 6.64
N ARG A 222 -24.86 17.47 7.34
CA ARG A 222 -25.73 16.31 7.05
C ARG A 222 -27.21 16.71 7.06
N ALA A 223 -27.65 17.44 8.08
CA ALA A 223 -29.04 17.90 8.18
C ALA A 223 -29.43 18.88 7.05
N ALA A 224 -28.51 19.76 6.64
CA ALA A 224 -28.75 20.68 5.52
C ALA A 224 -28.81 19.95 4.17
N MET A 225 -27.86 19.05 3.92
CA MET A 225 -27.76 18.28 2.66
C MET A 225 -28.93 17.30 2.48
N ALA A 226 -29.47 16.75 3.58
CA ALA A 226 -30.65 15.90 3.54
C ALA A 226 -31.87 16.60 2.90
N LYS A 227 -32.00 17.92 3.06
CA LYS A 227 -33.07 18.71 2.41
C LYS A 227 -32.96 18.74 0.88
N MET A 228 -31.80 18.39 0.33
CA MET A 228 -31.53 18.29 -1.11
C MET A 228 -31.39 16.84 -1.57
N ASN A 229 -31.90 15.88 -0.79
CA ASN A 229 -31.78 14.44 -1.06
C ASN A 229 -30.31 13.98 -1.24
N ARG A 230 -29.39 14.57 -0.46
CA ARG A 230 -27.97 14.20 -0.45
C ARG A 230 -27.57 13.67 0.92
N THR A 231 -26.86 12.54 0.93
CA THR A 231 -26.40 11.87 2.16
C THR A 231 -24.98 12.28 2.50
N VAL A 232 -24.77 12.74 3.73
CA VAL A 232 -23.44 12.90 4.33
C VAL A 232 -23.22 11.76 5.32
N THR A 233 -22.19 10.96 5.08
CA THR A 233 -21.85 9.78 5.88
C THR A 233 -20.45 9.93 6.49
N PRO A 234 -20.19 9.35 7.67
CA PRO A 234 -18.82 9.09 8.12
C PRO A 234 -17.99 8.42 7.02
N ALA A 235 -16.72 8.79 6.93
CA ALA A 235 -15.79 8.16 5.98
C ALA A 235 -15.67 6.66 6.27
N ARG A 236 -15.71 5.86 5.20
CA ARG A 236 -15.52 4.41 5.25
C ARG A 236 -14.04 4.11 5.13
N VAL A 237 -13.40 3.77 6.24
CA VAL A 237 -11.94 3.67 6.32
C VAL A 237 -11.46 2.32 6.86
N GLY A 238 -10.40 1.79 6.26
CA GLY A 238 -9.66 0.60 6.70
C GLY A 238 -8.82 0.85 7.95
N VAL A 239 -9.48 1.29 9.02
CA VAL A 239 -8.90 1.55 10.34
C VAL A 239 -9.73 0.79 11.36
N THR A 240 -9.10 -0.18 12.04
CA THR A 240 -9.85 -1.02 12.98
C THR A 240 -10.20 -0.27 14.26
N THR A 241 -11.47 0.11 14.41
CA THR A 241 -11.98 0.84 15.57
C THR A 241 -12.35 -0.05 16.74
N ASP A 242 -12.60 -1.34 16.50
CA ASP A 242 -12.99 -2.33 17.51
C ASP A 242 -11.98 -3.48 17.66
N GLY A 243 -10.91 -3.48 16.87
CA GLY A 243 -9.89 -4.53 16.84
C GLY A 243 -10.16 -5.59 15.76
N VAL A 244 -9.12 -6.32 15.36
CA VAL A 244 -9.20 -7.46 14.44
C VAL A 244 -8.48 -8.65 15.04
N LYS A 245 -8.80 -9.87 14.58
CA LYS A 245 -8.08 -11.09 14.99
C LYS A 245 -6.72 -11.19 14.27
N ASN A 246 -5.80 -10.30 14.64
CA ASN A 246 -4.44 -10.24 14.11
C ASN A 246 -3.49 -9.75 15.21
N LYS A 247 -2.47 -10.54 15.56
CA LYS A 247 -1.54 -10.24 16.66
C LYS A 247 -0.60 -9.05 16.40
N TYR A 248 -0.50 -8.60 15.15
CA TYR A 248 0.33 -7.47 14.73
C TYR A 248 -0.41 -6.14 14.70
N ARG A 249 -1.73 -6.14 14.88
CA ARG A 249 -2.58 -4.95 14.71
C ARG A 249 -3.32 -4.62 15.99
N SER A 250 -3.26 -3.35 16.40
CA SER A 250 -3.96 -2.86 17.58
C SER A 250 -5.27 -2.15 17.22
N LYS A 251 -6.20 -2.09 18.18
CA LYS A 251 -7.39 -1.24 18.09
C LYS A 251 -6.99 0.23 17.98
N CYS A 252 -7.68 0.99 17.15
CA CYS A 252 -7.48 2.43 17.01
C CYS A 252 -7.85 3.17 18.30
N TYR A 253 -6.92 4.00 18.78
CA TYR A 253 -7.11 4.84 19.96
C TYR A 253 -7.73 6.22 19.66
N GLY A 254 -8.06 6.52 18.40
CA GLY A 254 -8.71 7.78 18.03
C GLY A 254 -7.83 9.03 18.18
N ARG A 255 -6.50 8.91 18.08
CA ARG A 255 -5.52 9.99 18.36
C ARG A 255 -5.42 11.08 17.29
N GLY A 256 -6.19 11.00 16.20
CA GLY A 256 -6.11 11.96 15.08
C GLY A 256 -4.77 11.95 14.31
N ALA A 257 -3.92 10.93 14.50
CA ALA A 257 -2.57 10.88 13.93
C ALA A 257 -2.52 10.66 12.40
N CYS A 258 -3.58 10.14 11.79
CA CYS A 258 -3.57 9.68 10.40
C CYS A 258 -3.17 10.78 9.40
N ALA A 259 -3.50 12.03 9.69
CA ALA A 259 -3.19 13.19 8.86
C ALA A 259 -1.72 13.63 8.91
N ARG A 260 -0.95 13.21 9.92
CA ARG A 260 0.49 13.55 10.05
C ARG A 260 1.39 12.78 9.09
N GLY A 261 0.87 11.72 8.47
CA GLY A 261 1.43 11.19 7.24
C GLY A 261 2.47 10.07 7.34
N GLY A 262 3.11 9.79 8.48
CA GLY A 262 4.18 8.78 8.59
C GLY A 262 3.74 7.35 8.94
N GLY A 263 2.65 6.85 8.36
CA GLY A 263 2.09 5.54 8.71
C GLY A 263 1.42 5.49 10.09
N CYS A 264 1.25 4.28 10.63
CA CYS A 264 0.60 4.04 11.92
C CYS A 264 1.42 3.02 12.72
N ASP A 265 2.16 3.50 13.72
CA ASP A 265 3.00 2.74 14.66
C ASP A 265 2.28 1.60 15.40
N ILE A 266 0.97 1.74 15.64
CA ILE A 266 0.14 0.70 16.27
C ILE A 266 -0.58 -0.21 15.26
N HIS A 267 -0.41 0.05 13.96
CA HIS A 267 -0.98 -0.72 12.85
C HIS A 267 -2.51 -0.89 12.92
N ALA A 268 -3.20 0.10 13.51
CA ALA A 268 -4.66 0.16 13.52
C ALA A 268 -5.21 0.49 12.13
N SER A 269 -4.56 1.44 11.44
CA SER A 269 -4.70 1.61 9.99
C SER A 269 -4.13 0.38 9.31
N PHE A 270 -4.85 -0.19 8.35
CA PHE A 270 -4.33 -1.32 7.59
C PHE A 270 -3.08 -0.93 6.80
N ASP A 271 -2.07 -1.79 6.89
CA ASP A 271 -0.90 -1.86 6.02
C ASP A 271 -0.67 -3.33 5.64
N SER A 272 -0.12 -3.56 4.44
CA SER A 272 0.14 -4.90 3.91
C SER A 272 1.10 -5.72 4.81
N PRO A 273 2.18 -5.16 5.38
CA PRO A 273 3.09 -5.89 6.25
C PRO A 273 2.37 -6.57 7.42
N THR A 274 1.64 -5.81 8.25
CA THR A 274 0.98 -6.36 9.43
C THR A 274 -0.33 -7.07 9.13
N GLY A 275 -1.07 -6.60 8.13
CA GLY A 275 -2.37 -7.15 7.75
C GLY A 275 -2.29 -8.46 7.00
N LEU A 276 -1.23 -8.68 6.20
CA LEU A 276 -1.17 -9.75 5.22
C LEU A 276 0.15 -10.54 5.27
N ILE A 277 1.29 -9.84 5.19
CA ILE A 277 2.60 -10.46 4.97
C ILE A 277 3.10 -11.16 6.24
N TYR A 278 3.05 -10.54 7.41
CA TYR A 278 3.50 -11.19 8.65
C TYR A 278 2.64 -12.40 9.02
N PRO A 279 1.29 -12.36 8.89
CA PRO A 279 0.48 -13.57 8.95
C PRO A 279 0.88 -14.64 7.92
N ALA A 280 1.27 -14.25 6.70
CA ALA A 280 1.76 -15.18 5.68
C ALA A 280 3.12 -15.81 6.07
N ILE A 281 4.02 -15.04 6.69
CA ILE A 281 5.29 -15.55 7.26
C ILE A 281 5.00 -16.57 8.37
N ASP A 282 4.02 -16.30 9.25
CA ASP A 282 3.66 -17.21 10.34
C ASP A 282 3.22 -18.61 9.86
N THR A 283 2.79 -18.75 8.61
CA THR A 283 2.46 -20.06 8.01
C THR A 283 3.71 -20.95 7.82
N GLY A 284 4.91 -20.36 7.79
CA GLY A 284 6.15 -21.04 7.43
C GLY A 284 6.34 -21.28 5.92
N HIS A 285 5.41 -20.82 5.08
CA HIS A 285 5.45 -21.05 3.63
C HIS A 285 5.84 -19.83 2.79
N LEU A 286 5.97 -18.65 3.41
CA LEU A 286 6.45 -17.45 2.72
C LEU A 286 7.96 -17.26 2.92
N THR A 287 8.69 -17.16 1.80
CA THR A 287 10.04 -16.56 1.78
C THR A 287 9.93 -15.13 1.28
N LEU A 288 10.31 -14.15 2.10
CA LEU A 288 10.31 -12.73 1.74
C LEU A 288 11.75 -12.26 1.54
N ARG A 289 12.03 -11.63 0.39
CA ARG A 289 13.31 -10.99 0.09
C ARG A 289 13.12 -9.52 -0.29
N THR A 290 13.58 -8.62 0.57
CA THR A 290 13.65 -7.17 0.30
C THR A 290 14.89 -6.82 -0.54
N SER A 291 15.07 -5.54 -0.90
CA SER A 291 16.21 -5.08 -1.72
C SER A 291 16.36 -5.84 -3.04
N SER A 292 15.26 -6.24 -3.67
CA SER A 292 15.23 -7.16 -4.83
C SER A 292 14.37 -6.60 -5.96
N ILE A 293 15.02 -6.02 -6.97
CA ILE A 293 14.36 -5.46 -8.15
C ILE A 293 14.15 -6.57 -9.16
N ALA A 294 12.90 -6.95 -9.43
CA ALA A 294 12.61 -7.79 -10.60
C ALA A 294 12.97 -7.02 -11.88
N SER A 295 13.82 -7.61 -12.72
CA SER A 295 14.26 -7.03 -13.98
C SER A 295 13.60 -7.69 -15.19
N GLU A 296 13.24 -8.97 -15.08
CA GLU A 296 12.69 -9.74 -16.20
C GLU A 296 11.84 -10.92 -15.74
N ILE A 297 10.78 -11.20 -16.48
CA ILE A 297 10.04 -12.46 -16.36
C ILE A 297 10.70 -13.50 -17.25
N LEU A 298 11.17 -14.58 -16.64
CA LEU A 298 11.75 -15.69 -17.36
C LEU A 298 10.63 -16.47 -18.04
N VAL A 299 10.78 -16.73 -19.34
CA VAL A 299 9.82 -17.49 -20.14
C VAL A 299 10.46 -18.78 -20.62
N ASP A 300 9.70 -19.87 -20.61
CA ASP A 300 10.09 -21.12 -21.25
C ASP A 300 9.92 -21.00 -22.77
N PRO A 301 10.99 -21.15 -23.57
CA PRO A 301 10.91 -20.97 -25.02
C PRO A 301 10.04 -22.01 -25.73
N ASN A 302 9.82 -23.18 -25.13
CA ASN A 302 9.02 -24.25 -25.76
C ASN A 302 7.51 -24.05 -25.52
N THR A 303 7.14 -23.51 -24.36
CA THR A 303 5.72 -23.39 -23.96
C THR A 303 5.20 -21.95 -23.98
N GLY A 304 6.08 -20.96 -24.04
CA GLY A 304 5.73 -19.54 -23.91
C GLY A 304 5.24 -19.14 -22.51
N LYS A 305 5.29 -20.04 -21.53
CA LYS A 305 4.82 -19.77 -20.16
C LYS A 305 5.92 -19.17 -19.30
N ALA A 306 5.52 -18.30 -18.35
CA ALA A 306 6.43 -17.81 -17.33
C ALA A 306 6.95 -18.96 -16.46
N ARG A 307 8.26 -18.96 -16.18
CA ARG A 307 8.96 -19.99 -15.39
C ARG A 307 9.71 -19.44 -14.18
N GLY A 308 9.70 -18.12 -13.99
CA GLY A 308 10.42 -17.47 -12.91
C GLY A 308 10.66 -15.99 -13.13
N VAL A 309 11.48 -15.41 -12.27
CA VAL A 309 11.82 -13.99 -12.27
C VAL A 309 13.33 -13.84 -12.13
N ARG A 310 13.92 -13.04 -13.00
CA ARG A 310 15.28 -12.51 -12.82
C ARG A 310 15.20 -11.24 -11.99
N PHE A 311 16.05 -11.12 -10.97
CA PHE A 311 16.06 -9.97 -10.09
C PHE A 311 17.48 -9.53 -9.73
N ILE A 312 17.62 -8.25 -9.41
CA ILE A 312 18.87 -7.59 -9.03
C ILE A 312 18.80 -7.22 -7.56
N ASP A 313 19.83 -7.61 -6.80
CA ASP A 313 20.00 -7.16 -5.42
C ASP A 313 20.46 -5.70 -5.40
N THR A 314 19.68 -4.80 -4.80
CA THR A 314 19.92 -3.35 -4.86
C THR A 314 21.16 -2.91 -4.11
N ASP A 315 21.61 -3.67 -3.13
CA ASP A 315 22.75 -3.29 -2.31
C ASP A 315 24.07 -3.78 -2.97
N THR A 316 24.04 -4.86 -3.76
CA THR A 316 25.24 -5.48 -4.36
C THR A 316 25.33 -5.40 -5.88
N GLY A 317 24.22 -5.08 -6.57
CA GLY A 317 24.13 -5.10 -8.03
C GLY A 317 24.16 -6.50 -8.65
N LYS A 318 24.23 -7.57 -7.83
CA LYS A 318 24.26 -8.95 -8.34
C LYS A 318 22.89 -9.38 -8.85
N THR A 319 22.89 -10.07 -9.98
CA THR A 319 21.70 -10.63 -10.60
C THR A 319 21.50 -12.09 -10.19
N TYR A 320 20.26 -12.45 -9.93
CA TYR A 320 19.83 -13.79 -9.54
C TYR A 320 18.59 -14.21 -10.34
N GLU A 321 18.32 -15.50 -10.39
CA GLU A 321 17.10 -16.07 -10.94
C GLU A 321 16.37 -16.89 -9.89
N ALA A 322 15.07 -16.66 -9.74
CA ALA A 322 14.20 -17.47 -8.93
C ALA A 322 13.15 -18.15 -9.80
N LEU A 323 13.05 -19.47 -9.71
CA LEU A 323 12.11 -20.26 -10.51
C LEU A 323 10.78 -20.44 -9.78
N GLY A 324 9.69 -20.40 -10.54
CA GLY A 324 8.35 -20.62 -10.00
C GLY A 324 7.38 -21.15 -11.04
N LYS A 325 6.42 -21.98 -10.60
CA LYS A 325 5.35 -22.50 -11.48
C LYS A 325 4.40 -21.39 -11.94
N THR A 326 4.31 -20.31 -11.19
CA THR A 326 3.48 -19.15 -11.50
C THR A 326 4.21 -17.88 -11.08
N VAL A 327 4.05 -16.81 -11.87
CA VAL A 327 4.56 -15.48 -11.55
C VAL A 327 3.38 -14.54 -11.35
N ILE A 328 3.38 -13.79 -10.25
CA ILE A 328 2.34 -12.81 -9.91
C ILE A 328 2.99 -11.42 -9.89
N LEU A 329 2.57 -10.56 -10.82
CA LEU A 329 3.01 -9.18 -10.91
C LEU A 329 2.11 -8.29 -10.03
N ALA A 330 2.68 -7.74 -8.96
CA ALA A 330 2.03 -6.82 -8.03
C ALA A 330 2.91 -5.56 -7.78
N ALA A 331 3.63 -5.13 -8.82
CA ALA A 331 4.69 -4.13 -8.76
C ALA A 331 4.21 -2.65 -8.89
N SER A 332 2.93 -2.38 -8.64
CA SER A 332 2.23 -1.12 -8.97
C SER A 332 1.97 -0.92 -10.46
N THR A 333 1.03 -0.03 -10.76
CA THR A 333 0.94 0.71 -12.02
C THR A 333 1.94 1.85 -12.04
#